data_AF-A0A257X2X9-F1
#
_entry.id   AF-A0A257X2X9-F1
#
_cell.length_a   1.000
_cell.length_b   1.000
_cell.length_c   1.000
_cell.angle_alpha   90.00
_cell.angle_beta   90.00
_cell.angle_gamma   90.00
#
_symmetry.space_group_name_H-M   'P 1'
#
loop_
_entity.id
_entity.type
_entity.pdbx_description
1 polymer ?
#
loop_
_entity_poly.entity_id
_entity_poly.type
_entity_poly.pdbx_seq_one_letter_code
_entity_poly.pdbx_strand_id
1 'polypeptide(L)' 'MIATYESIMDAAMQLNPGDRCRVAASLWDSIGSAGHEVEGDELEALLDQREAEMDQDPSMEISHQEFMAHFSARRKA' A
#
# COMPACT_ATOMS: atom_id res chain seq x y z
N MET A 1 12.75 2.11 -25.82
CA MET A 1 13.55 2.50 -24.64
C MET A 1 12.71 2.13 -23.43
N ILE A 2 13.17 1.21 -22.59
CA ILE A 2 12.42 0.74 -21.40
C ILE A 2 12.98 1.49 -20.20
N ALA A 3 12.12 2.17 -19.45
CA ALA A 3 12.52 2.83 -18.22
C ALA A 3 12.75 1.76 -17.13
N THR A 4 13.93 1.76 -16.51
CA THR A 4 14.25 0.88 -15.37
C THR A 4 13.86 1.56 -14.07
N TYR A 5 13.63 0.78 -13.01
CA TYR A 5 13.34 1.31 -11.67
C TYR A 5 14.41 2.32 -11.21
N GLU A 6 15.69 1.97 -11.40
CA GLU A 6 16.82 2.83 -11.05
C GLU A 6 16.79 4.15 -11.81
N SER A 7 16.54 4.11 -13.13
CA SER A 7 16.44 5.32 -13.96
C SER A 7 15.27 6.22 -13.55
N ILE A 8 14.15 5.63 -13.09
CA ILE A 8 12.98 6.38 -12.63
C ILE A 8 13.28 7.02 -11.27
N MET A 9 13.92 6.29 -10.35
CA MET A 9 14.29 6.82 -9.04
C MET A 9 15.33 7.93 -9.14
N ASP A 10 16.34 7.78 -9.99
CA ASP A 10 17.34 8.83 -10.22
C ASP A 10 16.70 10.10 -10.77
N ALA A 11 15.76 9.98 -11.71
CA ALA A 11 15.03 11.12 -12.24
C ALA A 11 14.12 11.76 -11.18
N ALA A 12 13.42 10.96 -10.36
CA ALA A 12 12.58 11.47 -9.28
C ALA A 12 13.40 12.20 -8.21
N MET A 13 14.60 11.72 -7.90
CA MET A 13 15.50 12.33 -6.92
C MET A 13 16.14 13.63 -7.40
N GLN A 14 16.12 13.92 -8.70
CA GLN A 14 16.54 15.22 -9.25
C GLN A 14 15.45 16.31 -9.11
N LEU A 15 14.18 15.91 -8.91
CA LEU A 15 13.09 16.86 -8.67
C LEU A 15 13.17 17.43 -7.26
N ASN A 16 12.66 18.66 -7.08
CA ASN A 16 12.45 19.19 -5.74
C ASN A 16 11.29 18.42 -5.03
N PRO A 17 11.24 18.42 -3.69
CA PRO A 17 10.24 17.63 -2.95
C PRO A 17 8.79 17.93 -3.31
N GLY A 18 8.45 19.19 -3.60
CA GLY A 18 7.09 19.58 -3.99
C GLY A 18 6.66 18.99 -5.33
N ASP A 19 7.57 19.01 -6.30
CA ASP A 19 7.34 18.44 -7.63
C ASP A 19 7.25 16.91 -7.58
N ARG A 20 8.03 16.25 -6.72
CA ARG A 20 7.90 14.80 -6.48
C ARG A 20 6.50 14.44 -6.01
N CYS A 21 5.98 15.14 -5.00
CA CYS A 21 4.64 14.91 -4.49
C CYS A 21 3.57 15.14 -5.57
N ARG A 22 3.73 16.20 -6.38
CA ARG A 22 2.79 16.50 -7.46
C ARG A 22 2.78 15.44 -8.56
N VAL A 23 3.95 14.96 -8.97
CA VAL A 23 4.08 13.88 -9.96
C VAL A 23 3.52 12.57 -9.39
N ALA A 24 3.82 12.24 -8.14
CA ALA A 24 3.26 11.05 -7.49
C ALA A 24 1.73 11.08 -7.42
N ALA A 25 1.14 12.21 -7.03
CA ALA A 25 -0.32 12.39 -7.02
C ALA A 25 -0.93 12.23 -8.43
N SER A 26 -0.34 12.87 -9.43
CA SER A 26 -0.80 12.75 -10.83
C SER A 26 -0.69 11.32 -11.37
N LEU A 27 0.35 10.57 -10.99
CA LEU A 27 0.50 9.18 -11.38
C LEU A 27 -0.54 8.30 -10.66
N TRP A 28 -0.77 8.55 -9.37
CA TRP A 28 -1.78 7.84 -8.59
C TRP A 28 -3.19 8.00 -9.19
N ASP A 29 -3.58 9.24 -9.51
CA ASP A 29 -4.86 9.53 -10.16
C ASP A 29 -4.98 8.91 -11.56
N SER A 30 -3.85 8.85 -12.29
CA SER A 30 -3.81 8.24 -13.62
C SER A 30 -3.94 6.72 -13.59
N ILE A 31 -3.46 6.05 -12.53
CA ILE A 31 -3.57 4.60 -12.36
C ILE A 31 -4.98 4.22 -11.93
N GLY A 32 -5.62 5.03 -11.07
CA GLY A 32 -6.98 4.78 -10.59
C GLY A 32 -8.09 4.86 -11.67
N SER A 33 -7.81 5.41 -12.84
CA SER A 33 -8.82 5.61 -13.90
C SER A 33 -8.89 4.49 -14.97
N ALA A 34 -7.93 3.56 -15.01
CA ALA A 34 -7.86 2.57 -16.08
C ALA A 34 -7.75 1.14 -15.52
N GLY A 35 -8.90 0.51 -15.25
CA GLY A 35 -9.00 -0.94 -15.01
C GLY A 35 -9.30 -1.38 -13.58
N HIS A 36 -9.47 -0.46 -12.63
CA HIS A 36 -9.57 -0.79 -11.20
C HIS A 36 -10.92 -1.39 -10.76
N GLU A 37 -11.95 -1.42 -11.62
CA GLU A 37 -13.25 -2.03 -11.26
C GLU A 37 -13.15 -3.56 -11.10
N VAL A 38 -12.36 -4.24 -11.94
CA VAL A 38 -12.23 -5.72 -11.88
C VAL A 38 -11.28 -6.17 -10.78
N GLU A 39 -10.17 -5.45 -10.56
CA GLU A 39 -9.26 -5.71 -9.43
C GLU A 39 -9.86 -5.29 -8.08
N GLY A 40 -10.72 -4.26 -8.08
CA GLY A 40 -11.44 -3.82 -6.88
C GLY A 40 -12.40 -4.90 -6.37
N ASP A 41 -13.16 -5.53 -7.26
CA ASP A 41 -14.09 -6.60 -6.91
C ASP A 41 -13.36 -7.87 -6.40
N GLU A 42 -12.21 -8.22 -6.99
CA GLU A 42 -11.39 -9.34 -6.53
C GLU A 42 -10.74 -9.06 -5.16
N LEU A 43 -10.29 -7.82 -4.93
CA LEU A 43 -9.74 -7.40 -3.65
C LEU A 43 -10.82 -7.39 -2.56
N GLU A 44 -12.00 -6.86 -2.86
CA GLU A 44 -13.13 -6.82 -1.93
C GLU A 44 -13.52 -8.24 -1.52
N ALA A 45 -13.67 -9.16 -2.48
CA ALA A 45 -13.96 -10.56 -2.20
C ALA A 45 -12.89 -11.25 -1.33
N LEU A 46 -11.62 -10.90 -1.52
CA LEU A 46 -10.52 -11.42 -0.71
C LEU A 46 -10.54 -10.84 0.72
N LEU A 47 -10.91 -9.57 0.87
CA LEU A 47 -11.07 -8.92 2.17
C LEU A 47 -12.26 -9.53 2.94
N ASP A 48 -13.41 -9.72 2.28
CA ASP A 48 -14.59 -10.38 2.84
C ASP A 48 -14.26 -11.80 3.32
N GLN A 49 -13.53 -12.56 2.51
CA GLN A 49 -13.09 -13.90 2.91
C GLN A 49 -12.22 -13.86 4.17
N ARG A 50 -11.31 -12.89 4.28
CA ARG A 50 -10.40 -12.79 5.43
C ARG A 50 -11.09 -12.35 6.70
N GLU A 51 -12.08 -11.47 6.58
CA GLU A 51 -12.93 -11.10 7.72
C GLU A 51 -13.71 -12.32 8.21
N ALA A 52 -14.30 -13.10 7.30
CA ALA A 52 -15.02 -14.33 7.66
C ALA A 52 -14.11 -15.42 8.28
N GLU A 53 -12.84 -15.49 7.89
CA GLU A 53 -11.84 -16.37 8.51
C GLU A 53 -11.48 -15.90 9.93
N MET A 54 -11.35 -14.59 10.15
CA MET A 54 -11.11 -14.01 11.48
C MET A 54 -12.30 -14.21 12.43
N ASP A 55 -13.54 -14.05 11.94
CA ASP A 55 -14.76 -14.29 12.72
C ASP A 55 -14.86 -15.74 13.23
N GLN A 56 -14.24 -16.70 12.52
CA GLN A 56 -14.23 -18.11 12.88
C GLN A 56 -13.16 -18.46 13.92
N ASP A 57 -12.10 -17.66 14.01
CA ASP A 57 -10.98 -17.91 14.93
C ASP A 57 -10.62 -16.64 15.75
N PRO A 58 -11.20 -16.52 16.96
CA PRO A 58 -10.93 -15.41 17.88
C PRO A 58 -9.44 -15.30 18.31
N SER A 59 -8.62 -16.33 18.07
CA SER A 59 -7.19 -16.28 18.37
C SER A 59 -6.38 -15.54 17.29
N MET A 60 -7.00 -15.25 16.14
CA MET A 60 -6.42 -14.41 15.09
C MET A 60 -6.54 -12.91 15.39
N GLU A 61 -7.38 -12.53 16.36
CA GLU A 61 -7.42 -11.17 16.86
C GLU A 61 -6.20 -10.89 17.75
N ILE A 62 -5.55 -9.76 17.52
CA ILE A 62 -4.47 -9.28 18.39
C ILE A 62 -4.98 -8.09 19.19
N SER A 63 -4.56 -7.98 20.44
CA SER A 63 -4.93 -6.82 21.25
C SER A 63 -4.27 -5.55 20.70
N HIS A 64 -4.91 -4.41 20.93
CA HIS A 64 -4.36 -3.10 20.57
C HIS A 64 -2.95 -2.89 21.19
N GLN A 65 -2.70 -3.41 22.39
CA GLN A 65 -1.40 -3.34 23.05
C GLN A 65 -0.33 -4.15 22.31
N GLU A 66 -0.64 -5.37 21.88
CA GLU A 66 0.29 -6.24 21.14
C GLU A 66 0.60 -5.67 19.75
N PHE A 67 -0.41 -5.13 19.06
CA PHE A 67 -0.23 -4.41 17.80
C PHE A 67 0.75 -3.24 17.96
N MET A 68 0.51 -2.37 18.94
CA MET A 68 1.39 -1.21 19.19
C MET A 68 2.81 -1.60 19.60
N ALA A 69 2.96 -2.70 20.35
CA ALA A 69 4.26 -3.23 20.74
C ALA A 69 5.08 -3.69 19.52
N HIS A 70 4.46 -4.35 18.54
CA HIS A 70 5.12 -4.82 17.33
C HIS A 70 5.69 -3.67 16.47
N PHE A 71 4.97 -2.54 16.34
CA PHE A 71 5.49 -1.36 15.64
C PHE A 71 6.53 -0.59 16.45
N SER A 72 6.37 -0.54 17.77
CA SER A 72 7.34 0.09 18.67
C SER A 72 8.68 -0.64 18.67
N ALA A 73 8.68 -1.96 18.50
CA ALA A 73 9.88 -2.79 18.41
C ALA A 73 10.68 -2.52 17.11
N ARG A 74 10.00 -2.31 15.98
CA ARG A 74 10.64 -2.03 14.68
C ARG A 74 11.33 -0.67 14.59
N ARG A 75 10.97 0.30 15.43
CA ARG A 75 11.65 1.61 15.52
C ARG A 75 12.97 1.59 16.29
N LYS A 76 13.26 0.50 17.01
CA LYS A 76 14.46 0.36 17.85
C LYS A 76 15.54 -0.52 17.22
N ALA A 77 15.30 -1.05 16.01
CA ALA A 77 16.26 -1.82 15.22
C ALA A 77 16.89 -0.95 14.12
#